data_AF-A0A098F1K3-F1
#
_entry.id   AF-A0A098F1K3-F1
#
_cell.length_a   1.000
_cell.length_b   1.000
_cell.length_c   1.000
_cell.angle_alpha   90.00
_cell.angle_beta   90.00
_cell.angle_gamma   90.00
#
_symmetry.space_group_name_H-M   'P 1'
#
loop_
_entity.id
_entity.type
_entity.pdbx_description
1 polymer ?
#
loop_
_entity_poly.entity_id
_entity_poly.type
_entity_poly.pdbx_seq_one_letter_code
_entity_poly.pdbx_strand_id
1 'polypeptide(L)'
;MERACENLCETLQGKFQPYFDLRDQKLVLELIRSKKGKRLQTGEYFENDYESFIEIGMENEIDYYPNGYIPLWKCKEEWFQKTGYLTDKSINDISGMIEAMVNEIVEDQEDAQSRGE
;
A
#
# COMPACT_ATOMS: atom_id res chain seq x y z
N MET A 1 1.91 14.81 3.98
CA MET A 1 2.48 13.49 3.68
C MET A 1 1.42 12.57 3.10
N GLU A 2 0.43 12.15 3.89
CA GLU A 2 -0.60 11.20 3.44
C GLU A 2 -1.35 11.57 2.18
N ARG A 3 -1.80 12.83 2.05
CA ARG A 3 -2.43 13.30 0.80
C ARG A 3 -1.53 13.17 -0.43
N ALA A 4 -0.22 13.36 -0.25
CA ALA A 4 0.73 13.14 -1.35
C ALA A 4 0.88 11.64 -1.67
N CYS A 5 0.80 10.77 -0.65
CA CYS A 5 0.76 9.32 -0.85
C CYS A 5 -0.55 8.86 -1.52
N GLU A 6 -1.70 9.44 -1.19
CA GLU A 6 -2.98 9.15 -1.88
C GLU A 6 -2.88 9.47 -3.37
N ASN A 7 -2.44 10.69 -3.70
CA ASN A 7 -2.25 11.10 -5.10
C ASN A 7 -1.21 10.22 -5.81
N LEU A 8 -0.16 9.81 -5.10
CA LEU A 8 0.87 8.92 -5.64
C LEU A 8 0.29 7.54 -5.95
N CYS A 9 -0.50 6.96 -5.04
CA CYS A 9 -1.19 5.69 -5.26
C CYS A 9 -2.09 5.76 -6.50
N GLU A 10 -2.93 6.80 -6.61
CA GLU A 10 -3.78 6.99 -7.79
C GLU A 10 -2.97 7.10 -9.09
N THR A 11 -1.86 7.86 -9.06
CA THR A 11 -0.99 8.07 -10.22
C THR A 11 -0.32 6.76 -10.66
N LEU A 12 0.28 6.03 -9.72
CA LEU A 12 0.98 4.79 -10.00
C LEU A 12 0.00 3.66 -10.36
N GLN A 13 -1.17 3.63 -9.73
CA GLN A 13 -2.19 2.66 -10.07
C GLN A 13 -2.62 2.87 -11.52
N GLY A 14 -2.94 4.11 -11.94
CA GLY A 14 -3.24 4.40 -13.34
C GLY A 14 -2.10 4.06 -14.32
N LYS A 15 -0.84 4.23 -13.90
CA LYS A 15 0.35 3.88 -14.70
C LYS A 15 0.48 2.37 -14.91
N PHE A 16 0.26 1.56 -13.88
CA PHE A 16 0.51 0.11 -13.92
C PHE A 16 -0.74 -0.73 -14.19
N GLN A 17 -1.94 -0.21 -13.97
CA GLN A 17 -3.21 -0.92 -14.19
C GLN A 17 -3.29 -1.65 -15.54
N PRO A 18 -2.80 -1.09 -16.67
CA PRO A 18 -2.83 -1.80 -17.96
C PRO A 18 -2.11 -3.16 -17.97
N TYR A 19 -1.10 -3.39 -17.11
CA TYR A 19 -0.41 -4.68 -17.03
C TYR A 19 -1.27 -5.76 -16.34
N PHE A 20 -2.18 -5.34 -15.46
CA PHE A 20 -3.09 -6.22 -14.72
C PHE A 20 -4.40 -6.42 -15.49
N ASP A 21 -4.86 -5.41 -16.23
CA ASP A 21 -6.05 -5.49 -17.09
C ASP A 21 -5.94 -6.61 -18.14
N LEU A 22 -4.73 -6.87 -18.66
CA LEU A 22 -4.47 -7.96 -19.61
C LEU A 22 -4.77 -9.36 -19.05
N ARG A 23 -4.98 -9.47 -17.73
CA ARG A 23 -5.17 -10.72 -16.98
C ARG A 23 -6.47 -10.73 -16.19
N ASP A 24 -7.41 -9.83 -16.48
CA ASP A 24 -8.64 -9.64 -15.73
C ASP A 24 -8.39 -9.39 -14.22
N GLN A 25 -7.30 -8.69 -13.92
CA GLN A 25 -6.87 -8.34 -12.57
C GLN A 25 -6.81 -6.82 -12.38
N LYS A 26 -6.93 -6.41 -11.13
CA LYS A 26 -6.87 -5.01 -10.71
C LYS A 26 -5.74 -4.81 -9.73
N LEU A 27 -4.86 -3.87 -10.03
CA LEU A 27 -3.87 -3.40 -9.07
C LEU A 27 -4.57 -2.52 -8.04
N VAL A 28 -4.36 -2.83 -6.77
CA VAL A 28 -4.84 -2.04 -5.65
C VAL A 28 -3.64 -1.37 -5.00
N LEU A 29 -3.56 -0.04 -5.14
CA LEU A 29 -2.65 0.80 -4.36
C LEU A 29 -3.48 1.73 -3.50
N GLU A 30 -3.48 1.50 -2.19
CA GLU A 30 -4.40 2.23 -1.32
C GLU A 30 -3.70 2.73 -0.05
N LEU A 31 -3.88 4.01 0.26
CA LEU A 31 -3.53 4.51 1.59
C LEU A 31 -4.60 4.09 2.59
N ILE A 32 -4.23 3.22 3.51
CA ILE A 32 -5.08 2.77 4.61
C ILE A 32 -4.72 3.54 5.88
N ARG A 33 -5.76 3.98 6.59
CA ARG A 33 -5.68 4.55 7.93
C ARG A 33 -6.41 3.63 8.88
N SER A 34 -5.79 3.30 9.99
CA SER A 34 -6.26 2.29 10.93
C SER A 34 -6.13 2.80 12.37
N LYS A 35 -7.08 2.43 13.22
CA LYS A 35 -6.96 2.50 14.68
C LYS A 35 -7.42 1.21 15.30
N LYS A 36 -6.52 0.52 16.01
CA LYS A 36 -6.76 -0.84 16.54
C LYS A 36 -7.34 -1.80 15.48
N GLY A 37 -6.85 -1.70 14.24
CA GLY A 37 -7.31 -2.51 13.10
C GLY A 37 -8.65 -2.06 12.49
N LYS A 38 -9.27 -0.98 12.98
CA LYS A 38 -10.47 -0.40 12.35
C LYS A 38 -10.08 0.70 11.38
N ARG A 39 -10.60 0.61 10.15
CA ARG A 39 -10.35 1.60 9.11
C ARG A 39 -10.93 2.97 9.50
N LEU A 40 -10.13 4.02 9.37
CA LEU A 40 -10.49 5.40 9.71
C LEU A 40 -10.69 6.24 8.45
N GLN A 41 -11.46 7.32 8.59
CA GLN A 41 -11.61 8.34 7.55
C GLN A 41 -10.49 9.38 7.63
N THR A 42 -10.30 10.12 6.54
CA THR A 42 -9.37 11.25 6.46
C THR A 42 -9.72 12.30 7.52
N GLY A 43 -8.75 12.71 8.34
CA GLY A 43 -8.94 13.75 9.36
C GLY A 43 -8.69 13.31 10.80
N GLU A 44 -8.73 12.01 11.08
CA GLU A 44 -8.54 11.43 12.43
C GLU A 44 -7.07 11.10 12.71
N TYR A 45 -6.21 12.12 12.66
CA TYR A 45 -4.77 11.98 12.85
C TYR A 45 -4.39 12.04 14.34
N PHE A 46 -3.28 11.40 14.71
CA PHE A 46 -2.63 11.50 16.04
C PHE A 46 -3.37 10.93 17.24
N GLU A 47 -4.43 10.15 17.04
CA GLU A 47 -5.06 9.42 18.13
C GLU A 47 -4.19 8.21 18.57
N ASN A 48 -4.41 7.72 19.79
CA ASN A 48 -3.74 6.51 20.26
C ASN A 48 -4.09 5.34 19.32
N ASP A 49 -3.09 4.50 19.04
CA ASP A 49 -3.18 3.34 18.15
C ASP A 49 -3.47 3.67 16.69
N TYR A 50 -3.31 4.94 16.29
CA TYR A 50 -3.38 5.36 14.89
C TYR A 50 -2.20 4.77 14.10
N GLU A 51 -2.47 4.22 12.93
CA GLU A 51 -1.47 3.85 11.95
C GLU A 51 -1.95 4.18 10.53
N SER A 52 -1.00 4.52 9.66
CA SER A 52 -1.25 4.65 8.23
C SER A 52 -0.15 3.96 7.43
N PHE A 53 -0.57 3.32 6.36
CA PHE A 53 0.30 2.54 5.48
C PHE A 53 -0.31 2.49 4.09
N ILE A 54 0.56 2.36 3.08
CA ILE A 54 0.13 2.07 1.72
C ILE A 54 0.04 0.56 1.60
N GLU A 55 -1.12 0.04 1.25
CA GLU A 55 -1.30 -1.36 0.89
C GLU A 55 -1.15 -1.53 -0.62
N ILE A 56 -0.49 -2.60 -1.01
CA ILE A 56 -0.24 -3.01 -2.39
C ILE A 56 -0.80 -4.41 -2.53
N GLY A 57 -1.74 -4.60 -3.44
CA GLY A 57 -2.39 -5.88 -3.65
C GLY A 57 -2.96 -6.02 -5.05
N MET A 58 -3.47 -7.21 -5.32
CA MET A 58 -4.20 -7.53 -6.54
C MET A 58 -5.60 -7.99 -6.19
N GLU A 59 -6.58 -7.55 -6.97
CA GLU A 59 -7.97 -7.95 -6.87
C GLU A 59 -8.39 -8.60 -8.19
N ASN A 60 -9.11 -9.72 -8.13
CA ASN A 60 -9.85 -10.26 -9.27
C ASN A 60 -11.34 -10.36 -8.88
N GLU A 61 -12.18 -10.95 -9.74
CA GLU A 61 -13.63 -11.04 -9.47
C GLU A 61 -14.00 -11.80 -8.18
N ILE A 62 -13.11 -12.67 -7.69
CA ILE A 62 -13.41 -13.64 -6.64
C ILE A 62 -12.62 -13.35 -5.36
N ASP A 63 -11.38 -12.91 -5.50
CA ASP A 63 -10.38 -12.89 -4.44
C ASP A 63 -9.59 -11.58 -4.41
N TYR A 64 -9.16 -11.21 -3.21
CA TYR A 64 -8.20 -10.16 -2.95
C TYR A 64 -6.90 -10.75 -2.38
N TYR A 65 -5.78 -10.42 -3.02
CA TYR A 65 -4.45 -10.88 -2.68
C TYR A 65 -3.60 -9.71 -2.20
N PRO A 66 -3.36 -9.57 -0.88
CA PRO A 66 -2.43 -8.57 -0.38
C PRO A 66 -1.00 -8.99 -0.69
N ASN A 67 -0.24 -8.15 -1.40
CA ASN A 67 1.14 -8.43 -1.80
C ASN A 67 2.15 -7.74 -0.87
N GLY A 68 1.82 -6.57 -0.33
CA GLY A 68 2.74 -5.86 0.55
C GLY A 68 2.14 -4.61 1.16
N TYR A 69 2.89 -4.01 2.08
CA TYR A 69 2.55 -2.70 2.63
C TYR A 69 3.78 -1.85 2.95
N ILE A 70 3.61 -0.53 2.87
CA ILE A 70 4.63 0.47 3.22
C ILE A 70 4.13 1.28 4.41
N PRO A 71 4.71 1.13 5.62
CA PRO A 71 4.28 1.90 6.78
C PRO A 71 4.67 3.37 6.65
N LEU A 72 3.71 4.27 6.88
CA LEU A 72 3.92 5.72 6.85
C LEU A 72 3.89 6.33 8.25
N TRP A 73 2.88 5.97 9.03
CA TRP A 73 2.69 6.45 10.41
C TRP A 73 2.36 5.28 11.32
N LYS A 74 2.91 5.27 12.52
CA LYS A 74 2.40 4.44 13.62
C LYS A 74 2.51 5.15 14.97
N CYS A 75 1.40 5.32 15.66
CA CYS A 75 1.33 5.82 17.03
C CYS A 75 0.97 4.63 17.94
N LYS A 76 1.94 4.14 18.72
CA LYS A 76 1.72 3.06 19.69
C LYS A 76 1.76 3.61 21.11
N GLU A 77 0.83 3.17 21.93
CA GLU A 77 0.92 3.33 23.38
C GLU A 77 1.56 2.06 23.97
N GLU A 78 2.81 2.15 24.41
CA GLU A 78 3.48 1.05 25.10
C GLU A 78 3.70 1.45 26.56
N TRP A 79 3.10 0.68 27.48
CA TRP A 79 3.40 0.69 28.93
C TRP A 79 3.68 2.10 29.49
N PHE A 80 2.71 3.01 29.33
CA PHE A 80 2.69 4.40 29.85
C PHE A 80 3.49 5.45 29.06
N GLN A 81 4.11 5.11 27.92
CA GLN A 81 4.73 6.07 27.01
C GLN A 81 4.13 5.98 25.60
N LYS A 82 3.77 7.14 25.04
CA LYS A 82 3.37 7.23 23.63
C LYS A 82 4.64 7.24 22.78
N THR A 83 4.81 6.20 21.95
CA THR A 83 5.90 6.12 20.98
C THR A 83 5.32 6.21 19.58
N GLY A 84 5.92 7.06 18.75
CA GLY A 84 5.49 7.30 17.38
C GLY A 84 6.59 6.94 16.40
N TYR A 85 6.25 6.24 15.34
CA TYR A 85 7.03 6.12 14.12
C TYR A 85 6.38 6.99 13.05
N LEU A 86 7.16 7.93 12.51
CA LEU A 86 6.83 8.62 11.28
C LEU A 86 7.93 8.27 10.29
N THR A 87 7.55 7.83 9.09
CA THR A 87 8.51 7.54 8.04
C THR A 87 9.34 8.79 7.74
N ASP A 88 10.66 8.61 7.66
CA ASP A 88 11.62 9.63 7.21
C ASP A 88 11.79 9.63 5.69
N LYS A 89 11.14 8.69 5.01
CA LYS A 89 11.17 8.54 3.55
C LYS A 89 10.49 9.70 2.86
N SER A 90 11.12 10.19 1.81
CA SER A 90 10.50 11.15 0.91
C SER A 90 9.43 10.48 0.05
N ILE A 91 8.56 11.29 -0.57
CA ILE A 91 7.58 10.79 -1.55
C ILE A 91 8.27 10.08 -2.72
N ASN A 92 9.46 10.51 -3.12
CA ASN A 92 10.21 9.85 -4.18
C ASN A 92 10.71 8.47 -3.74
N ASP A 93 11.16 8.33 -2.49
CA ASP A 93 11.57 7.03 -1.94
C ASP A 93 10.39 6.07 -1.87
N ILE A 94 9.23 6.57 -1.43
CA ILE A 94 7.98 5.79 -1.37
C ILE A 94 7.55 5.39 -2.78
N SER A 95 7.62 6.30 -3.75
CA SER A 95 7.34 5.99 -5.15
C SER A 95 8.24 4.87 -5.66
N GLY A 96 9.55 4.95 -5.43
CA GLY A 96 10.49 3.91 -5.82
C GLY A 96 10.20 2.57 -5.16
N MET A 97 9.77 2.56 -3.89
CA MET A 97 9.37 1.34 -3.19
C MET A 97 8.10 0.73 -3.78
N ILE A 98 7.07 1.54 -4.09
CA ILE A 98 5.84 1.04 -4.73
C ILE A 98 6.17 0.46 -6.10
N GLU A 99 6.95 1.19 -6.92
CA GLU A 99 7.33 0.71 -8.24
C GLU A 99 8.12 -0.59 -8.18
N ALA A 100 9.06 -0.72 -7.24
CA ALA A 100 9.80 -1.97 -7.05
C ALA A 100 8.88 -3.13 -6.70
N MET A 101 7.98 -2.96 -5.72
CA MET A 101 7.02 -4.01 -5.33
C MET A 101 6.07 -4.38 -6.46
N VAL A 102 5.57 -3.41 -7.23
CA VAL A 102 4.69 -3.68 -8.38
C VAL A 102 5.44 -4.41 -9.49
N ASN A 103 6.70 -4.06 -9.76
CA ASN A 103 7.52 -4.78 -10.73
C ASN A 103 7.77 -6.22 -10.30
N GLU A 104 8.07 -6.46 -9.02
CA GLU A 104 8.22 -7.82 -8.46
C GLU A 104 6.94 -8.65 -8.69
N ILE A 105 5.76 -8.07 -8.46
CA ILE A 105 4.47 -8.74 -8.72
C ILE A 105 4.31 -9.09 -10.20
N VAL A 106 4.65 -8.18 -11.11
CA VAL A 106 4.55 -8.40 -12.55
C VAL A 106 5.53 -9.49 -13.00
N GLU A 107 6.78 -9.45 -12.53
CA GLU A 107 7.81 -10.45 -12.84
C GLU A 107 7.40 -11.84 -12.36
N ASP A 108 6.91 -11.96 -11.12
CA ASP A 108 6.43 -13.23 -10.55
C ASP A 108 5.29 -13.84 -11.40
N GLN A 109 4.41 -13.00 -11.94
CA GLN A 109 3.33 -13.47 -12.82
C GLN A 109 3.80 -13.91 -14.20
N GLU A 110 4.77 -13.21 -14.80
CA GLU A 110 5.38 -13.62 -16.06
C GLU A 110 6.12 -14.95 -15.90
N ASP A 111 6.81 -15.12 -14.78
CA ASP A 111 7.50 -16.35 -14.42
C ASP A 111 6.53 -17.52 -14.26
N ALA A 112 5.41 -17.34 -13.54
CA ALA A 112 4.37 -18.37 -13.39
C ALA A 112 3.80 -18.80 -14.75
N GLN A 113 3.52 -17.85 -15.65
CA GLN A 113 3.04 -18.13 -17.00
C GLN A 113 4.07 -18.89 -17.85
N SER A 114 5.36 -18.53 -17.76
CA SER A 114 6.44 -19.21 -18.48
C SER A 114 6.60 -20.68 -18.04
N ARG A 115 6.22 -20.98 -16.79
CA ARG A 115 6.27 -22.32 -16.20
C ARG A 115 5.01 -23.14 -16.48
N GLY A 116 3.98 -22.54 -17.08
CA GLY A 116 2.76 -23.22 -17.51
C GLY A 116 1.85 -23.67 -16.37
N GLU A 117 1.84 -22.92 -15.26
CA GLU A 117 0.86 -23.08 -14.17
C GLU A 117 -0.47 -22.40 -14.47
#